data_AF-A0A838EU87-F1
#
_entry.id   AF-A0A838EU87-F1
#
_cell.length_a   1.000
_cell.length_b   1.000
_cell.length_c   1.000
_cell.angle_alpha   90.00
_cell.angle_beta   90.00
_cell.angle_gamma   90.00
#
_symmetry.space_group_name_H-M   'P 1'
#
loop_
_entity.id
_entity.type
_entity.pdbx_description
1 polymer ?
#
loop_
_entity_poly.entity_id
_entity_poly.type
_entity_poly.pdbx_seq_one_letter_code
_entity_poly.pdbx_strand_id
1 'polypeptide(L)'
;MSHKYLFLLFLFIFSLSTSFAKTQIVELSQKVEFNTGDIITLKNSAFSVKIGTEPGTECAVPGFNCGSGYEPPAPSFMIDCGKQKSCPYVLMTDNKTATSGSLYIEDEKSCEKNDPTNCFNQFARNFKTDDGCRELKSPLGRYYCLKTFSHSARPENRGLCEQLPESIYALRWNCFYEHAIRYRDASFCDKYLANESSGRDRCLLQMAKILHDMSLCKKISASKEHSYLEQCLDLKK
;
A
#
# COMPACT_ATOMS: atom_id res chain seq x y z
N MET A 1 16.96 -66.84 40.25
CA MET A 1 17.25 -65.65 39.42
C MET A 1 16.06 -65.38 38.53
N SER A 2 15.27 -64.35 38.82
CA SER A 2 14.14 -63.95 37.97
C SER A 2 13.93 -62.44 38.12
N HIS A 3 14.40 -61.66 37.14
CA HIS A 3 14.15 -60.22 37.08
C HIS A 3 12.83 -59.97 36.35
N LYS A 4 11.85 -59.42 37.06
CA LYS A 4 10.62 -58.88 36.48
C LYS A 4 10.89 -57.42 36.07
N TYR A 5 10.96 -57.15 34.77
CA TYR A 5 10.97 -55.79 34.24
C TYR A 5 9.54 -55.26 34.16
N LEU A 6 9.25 -54.22 34.95
CA LEU A 6 7.98 -53.49 34.95
C LEU A 6 8.10 -52.36 33.90
N PHE A 7 7.54 -52.59 32.71
CA PHE A 7 7.49 -51.61 31.63
C PHE A 7 6.34 -50.61 31.91
N LEU A 8 6.66 -49.42 32.40
CA LEU A 8 5.72 -48.32 32.58
C LEU A 8 5.50 -47.63 31.22
N LEU A 9 4.39 -47.95 30.56
CA LEU A 9 3.91 -47.25 29.37
C LEU A 9 3.37 -45.88 29.78
N PHE A 10 4.17 -44.83 29.67
CA PHE A 10 3.68 -43.46 29.76
C PHE A 10 2.92 -43.12 28.47
N LEU A 11 1.59 -43.21 28.52
CA LEU A 11 0.71 -42.64 27.49
C LEU A 11 0.82 -41.10 27.59
N PHE A 12 1.71 -40.51 26.80
CA PHE A 12 1.67 -39.07 26.54
C PHE A 12 0.47 -38.79 25.65
N ILE A 13 -0.65 -38.41 26.29
CA ILE A 13 -1.78 -37.81 25.59
C ILE A 13 -1.31 -36.42 25.15
N PHE A 14 -0.79 -36.32 23.92
CA PHE A 14 -0.66 -35.03 23.25
C PHE A 14 -2.08 -34.48 23.09
N SER A 15 -2.48 -33.59 23.99
CA SER A 15 -3.65 -32.74 23.80
C SER A 15 -3.35 -31.86 22.59
N LEU A 16 -3.74 -32.32 21.41
CA LEU A 16 -3.88 -31.49 20.22
C LEU A 16 -4.87 -30.40 20.60
N SER A 17 -4.35 -29.22 20.93
CA SER A 17 -5.13 -28.01 21.12
C SER A 17 -5.79 -27.68 19.78
N THR A 18 -6.94 -28.30 19.49
CA THR A 18 -7.77 -27.93 18.35
C THR A 18 -8.26 -26.52 18.62
N SER A 19 -7.57 -25.54 18.03
CA SER A 19 -8.01 -24.15 18.06
C SER A 19 -9.37 -24.10 17.37
N PHE A 20 -10.43 -23.91 18.15
CA PHE A 20 -11.77 -23.75 17.59
C PHE A 20 -11.85 -22.39 16.92
N ALA A 21 -12.32 -22.38 15.66
CA ALA A 21 -12.63 -21.16 14.93
C ALA A 21 -13.51 -20.24 15.78
N LYS A 22 -13.05 -19.01 16.02
CA LYS A 22 -13.81 -18.01 16.79
C LYS A 22 -14.37 -16.92 15.88
N THR A 23 -15.54 -16.42 16.23
CA THR A 23 -16.09 -15.19 15.64
C THR A 23 -15.71 -14.00 16.53
N GLN A 24 -15.05 -12.99 15.97
CA GLN A 24 -14.62 -11.78 16.67
C GLN A 24 -15.35 -10.57 16.11
N ILE A 25 -15.97 -9.76 16.97
CA ILE A 25 -16.58 -8.47 16.59
C ILE A 25 -15.57 -7.37 16.93
N VAL A 26 -15.22 -6.54 15.95
CA VAL A 26 -14.12 -5.58 16.06
C VAL A 26 -14.57 -4.19 15.64
N GLU A 27 -13.93 -3.17 16.20
CA GLU A 27 -14.10 -1.79 15.75
C GLU A 27 -13.13 -1.45 14.61
N LEU A 28 -13.40 -0.36 13.89
CA LEU A 28 -12.53 0.11 12.82
C LEU A 28 -11.13 0.45 13.37
N SER A 29 -10.08 0.14 12.61
CA SER A 29 -8.68 0.30 13.02
C SER A 29 -8.26 -0.51 14.26
N GLN A 30 -9.12 -1.36 14.81
CA GLN A 30 -8.76 -2.22 15.94
C GLN A 30 -7.88 -3.37 15.46
N LYS A 31 -6.64 -3.43 15.97
CA LYS A 31 -5.73 -4.57 15.74
C LYS A 31 -6.25 -5.81 16.48
N VAL A 32 -6.44 -6.90 15.73
CA VAL A 32 -7.00 -8.16 16.24
C VAL A 32 -6.13 -9.33 15.80
N GLU A 33 -5.83 -10.22 16.73
CA GLU A 33 -5.11 -11.46 16.45
C GLU A 33 -6.07 -12.52 15.89
N PHE A 34 -5.62 -13.23 14.86
CA PHE A 34 -6.41 -14.23 14.16
C PHE A 34 -5.69 -15.57 14.05
N ASN A 35 -6.47 -16.63 13.93
CA ASN A 35 -6.04 -17.95 13.47
C ASN A 35 -6.85 -18.38 12.23
N THR A 36 -6.34 -19.35 11.48
CA THR A 36 -7.10 -20.01 10.40
C THR A 36 -8.45 -20.53 10.93
N GLY A 37 -9.51 -20.27 10.16
CA GLY A 37 -10.88 -20.60 10.51
C GLY A 37 -11.63 -19.47 11.21
N ASP A 38 -10.93 -18.49 11.79
CA ASP A 38 -11.58 -17.35 12.45
C ASP A 38 -12.44 -16.55 11.47
N ILE A 39 -13.50 -15.94 12.02
CA ILE A 39 -14.36 -14.99 11.31
C ILE A 39 -14.28 -13.67 12.06
N ILE A 40 -13.91 -12.60 11.37
CA ILE A 40 -13.81 -11.25 11.94
C ILE A 40 -14.91 -10.40 11.33
N THR A 41 -15.79 -9.84 12.15
CA THR A 41 -16.92 -9.02 11.73
C THR A 41 -16.74 -7.60 12.23
N LEU A 42 -16.91 -6.61 11.35
CA LEU A 42 -16.84 -5.22 11.73
C LEU A 42 -18.15 -4.81 12.44
N LYS A 43 -18.03 -4.21 13.62
CA LYS A 43 -19.16 -3.74 14.42
C LYS A 43 -20.03 -2.76 13.62
N ASN A 44 -21.34 -2.94 13.69
CA ASN A 44 -22.35 -2.12 12.99
C ASN A 44 -22.22 -2.13 11.44
N SER A 45 -21.62 -3.17 10.86
CA SER A 45 -21.50 -3.35 9.42
C SER A 45 -21.84 -4.79 9.03
N ALA A 46 -22.18 -4.99 7.75
CA ALA A 46 -22.30 -6.33 7.17
C ALA A 46 -20.93 -6.91 6.75
N PHE A 47 -19.86 -6.13 6.90
CA PHE A 47 -18.51 -6.53 6.53
C PHE A 47 -17.99 -7.64 7.45
N SER A 48 -17.52 -8.73 6.84
CA SER A 48 -16.79 -9.79 7.55
C SER A 48 -15.64 -10.34 6.73
N VAL A 49 -14.66 -10.93 7.42
CA VAL A 49 -13.51 -11.60 6.81
C VAL A 49 -13.40 -12.99 7.43
N LYS A 50 -13.46 -14.01 6.59
CA LYS A 50 -13.16 -15.39 6.98
C LYS A 50 -11.71 -15.71 6.65
N ILE A 51 -10.96 -16.17 7.65
CA ILE A 51 -9.54 -16.52 7.50
C ILE A 51 -9.44 -17.97 7.05
N GLY A 52 -8.81 -18.18 5.90
CA GLY A 52 -8.46 -19.50 5.37
C GLY A 52 -6.95 -19.69 5.29
N THR A 53 -6.56 -20.69 4.52
CA THR A 53 -5.18 -20.97 4.12
C THR A 53 -5.18 -21.22 2.63
N GLU A 54 -4.29 -20.56 1.89
CA GLU A 54 -4.02 -21.00 0.52
C GLU A 54 -3.20 -22.30 0.59
N PRO A 55 -3.44 -23.25 -0.32
CA PRO A 55 -2.55 -24.39 -0.43
C PRO A 55 -1.14 -23.85 -0.74
N GLY A 56 -0.16 -24.18 0.10
CA GLY A 56 1.23 -23.87 -0.22
C GLY A 56 1.64 -24.57 -1.51
N THR A 57 2.68 -24.08 -2.19
CA THR A 57 3.26 -24.81 -3.30
C THR A 57 3.82 -26.12 -2.76
N GLU A 58 3.14 -27.23 -3.02
CA GLU A 58 3.58 -28.55 -2.58
C GLU A 58 4.94 -28.85 -3.20
N CYS A 59 5.96 -28.73 -2.37
CA CYS A 59 7.30 -29.14 -2.71
C CYS A 59 7.47 -30.58 -2.21
N ALA A 60 6.59 -31.45 -2.69
CA ALA A 60 6.43 -32.82 -2.21
C ALA A 60 6.92 -33.83 -3.26
N VAL A 61 8.11 -33.59 -3.84
CA VAL A 61 8.81 -34.64 -4.59
C VAL A 61 9.88 -35.24 -3.67
N PRO A 62 9.68 -36.46 -3.15
CA PRO A 62 10.68 -37.13 -2.31
C PRO A 62 12.04 -37.18 -3.02
N GLY A 63 13.08 -36.68 -2.37
CA GLY A 63 14.46 -36.66 -2.89
C GLY A 63 14.89 -35.35 -3.55
N PHE A 64 14.00 -34.37 -3.71
CA PHE A 64 14.39 -33.02 -4.14
C PHE A 64 14.42 -32.08 -2.94
N ASN A 65 15.60 -31.51 -2.65
CA ASN A 65 15.66 -30.31 -1.83
C ASN A 65 14.89 -29.23 -2.56
N CYS A 66 13.80 -28.78 -1.96
CA CYS A 66 13.15 -27.55 -2.34
C CYS A 66 14.21 -26.46 -2.28
N GLY A 67 14.65 -26.01 -3.45
CA GLY A 67 15.58 -24.89 -3.52
C GLY A 67 14.94 -23.65 -2.89
N SER A 68 15.53 -22.49 -3.17
CA SER A 68 15.05 -21.17 -2.76
C SER A 68 13.62 -20.78 -3.21
N GLY A 69 12.81 -21.73 -3.73
CA GLY A 69 11.46 -21.52 -4.24
C GLY A 69 10.33 -22.20 -3.44
N TYR A 70 10.59 -22.78 -2.26
CA TYR A 70 9.48 -23.15 -1.38
C TYR A 70 8.84 -21.91 -0.78
N GLU A 71 7.58 -21.66 -1.14
CA GLU A 71 6.76 -20.66 -0.47
C GLU A 71 5.87 -21.36 0.57
N PRO A 72 6.04 -21.05 1.88
CA PRO A 72 5.16 -21.59 2.89
C PRO A 72 3.72 -21.13 2.63
N PRO A 73 2.70 -21.92 3.04
CA PRO A 73 1.31 -21.50 2.93
C PRO A 73 1.11 -20.12 3.56
N ALA A 74 0.37 -19.25 2.87
CA ALA A 74 -0.02 -17.94 3.40
C ALA A 74 -1.48 -17.99 3.87
N PRO A 75 -1.85 -17.19 4.89
CA PRO A 75 -3.24 -17.03 5.25
C PRO A 75 -4.01 -16.42 4.08
N SER A 76 -5.20 -16.95 3.80
CA SER A 76 -6.13 -16.40 2.82
C SER A 76 -7.25 -15.63 3.50
N PHE A 77 -7.76 -14.60 2.84
CA PHE A 77 -8.77 -13.71 3.41
C PHE A 77 -9.98 -13.66 2.48
N MET A 78 -11.06 -14.30 2.88
CA MET A 78 -12.34 -14.25 2.16
C MET A 78 -13.16 -13.08 2.71
N ILE A 79 -13.19 -11.99 1.95
CA ILE A 79 -13.92 -10.77 2.31
C ILE A 79 -15.38 -10.89 1.86
N ASP A 80 -16.31 -10.64 2.78
CA ASP A 80 -17.76 -10.51 2.51
C ASP A 80 -18.22 -9.10 2.90
N CYS A 81 -18.74 -8.34 1.94
CA CYS A 81 -19.25 -6.98 2.12
C CYS A 81 -20.78 -6.92 2.14
N GLY A 82 -21.44 -8.07 2.34
CA GLY A 82 -22.88 -8.23 2.31
C GLY A 82 -23.45 -7.92 0.93
N LYS A 83 -24.52 -7.12 0.90
CA LYS A 83 -25.23 -6.74 -0.34
C LYS A 83 -24.57 -5.59 -1.11
N GLN A 84 -23.44 -5.06 -0.65
CA GLN A 84 -22.79 -3.92 -1.28
C GLN A 84 -22.08 -4.33 -2.56
N LYS A 85 -22.17 -3.47 -3.60
CA LYS A 85 -21.52 -3.72 -4.90
C LYS A 85 -20.00 -3.57 -4.81
N SER A 86 -19.51 -2.66 -3.97
CA SER A 86 -18.09 -2.44 -3.70
C SER A 86 -17.84 -2.47 -2.20
N CYS A 87 -16.68 -3.00 -1.81
CA CYS A 87 -16.24 -3.04 -0.42
C CYS A 87 -15.60 -1.69 -0.06
N PRO A 88 -16.18 -0.91 0.88
CA PRO A 88 -15.61 0.37 1.29
C PRO A 88 -14.51 0.22 2.33
N TYR A 89 -14.00 -1.00 2.52
CA TYR A 89 -13.01 -1.37 3.53
C TYR A 89 -11.83 -2.09 2.89
N VAL A 90 -10.67 -1.92 3.49
CA VAL A 90 -9.46 -2.70 3.21
C VAL A 90 -9.01 -3.45 4.44
N LEU A 91 -8.32 -4.55 4.18
CA LEU A 91 -7.71 -5.36 5.22
C LEU A 91 -6.21 -5.10 5.25
N MET A 92 -5.72 -4.73 6.42
CA MET A 92 -4.30 -4.60 6.68
C MET A 92 -3.86 -5.77 7.55
N THR A 93 -2.86 -6.53 7.09
CA THR A 93 -2.46 -7.79 7.72
C THR A 93 -0.97 -7.78 8.05
N ASP A 94 -0.63 -8.33 9.21
CA ASP A 94 0.72 -8.57 9.68
C ASP A 94 0.82 -10.04 10.11
N ASN A 95 1.36 -10.85 9.20
CA ASN A 95 1.37 -12.31 9.31
C ASN A 95 2.54 -12.78 10.17
N LYS A 96 2.27 -13.57 11.20
CA LYS A 96 3.30 -14.19 12.05
C LYS A 96 3.67 -15.58 11.55
N THR A 97 2.68 -16.33 11.09
CA THR A 97 2.82 -17.68 10.55
C THR A 97 1.86 -17.90 9.38
N ALA A 98 1.91 -19.09 8.78
CA ALA A 98 0.95 -19.53 7.76
C ALA A 98 -0.52 -19.52 8.23
N THR A 99 -0.73 -19.70 9.53
CA THR A 99 -2.07 -19.90 10.10
C THR A 99 -2.46 -18.85 11.14
N SER A 100 -1.59 -17.87 11.41
CA SER A 100 -1.85 -16.86 12.42
C SER A 100 -1.14 -15.54 12.14
N GLY A 101 -1.73 -14.48 12.66
CA GLY A 101 -1.20 -13.14 12.52
C GLY A 101 -2.12 -12.14 13.20
N SER A 102 -1.96 -10.90 12.80
CA SER A 102 -2.84 -9.81 13.22
C SER A 102 -3.38 -9.07 12.02
N LEU A 103 -4.60 -8.57 12.15
CA LEU A 103 -5.19 -7.73 11.12
C LEU A 103 -5.96 -6.56 11.73
N TYR A 104 -6.21 -5.56 10.92
CA TYR A 104 -7.14 -4.48 11.21
C TYR A 104 -7.86 -4.07 9.93
N ILE A 105 -9.08 -3.57 10.11
CA ILE A 105 -9.98 -3.18 9.03
C ILE A 105 -9.97 -1.66 8.97
N GLU A 106 -9.72 -1.12 7.78
CA GLU A 106 -9.67 0.33 7.56
C GLU A 106 -10.71 0.74 6.52
N ASP A 107 -11.28 1.93 6.71
CA ASP A 107 -12.04 2.63 5.67
C ASP A 107 -11.21 3.79 5.13
N GLU A 108 -11.74 4.52 4.16
CA GLU A 108 -11.06 5.66 3.57
C GLU A 108 -10.70 6.74 4.61
N LYS A 109 -11.57 7.00 5.59
CA LYS A 109 -11.37 8.04 6.60
C LYS A 109 -10.30 7.63 7.63
N SER A 110 -10.24 6.35 7.99
CA SER A 110 -9.22 5.85 8.90
C SER A 110 -7.85 5.71 8.22
N CYS A 111 -7.81 5.36 6.93
CA CYS A 111 -6.57 5.39 6.13
C CYS A 111 -5.87 6.74 6.17
N GLU A 112 -6.61 7.87 6.11
CA GLU A 112 -6.02 9.20 6.15
C GLU A 112 -5.22 9.49 7.43
N LYS A 113 -5.51 8.79 8.53
CA LYS A 113 -4.93 9.09 9.85
C LYS A 113 -3.75 8.21 10.23
N ASN A 114 -3.75 6.94 9.83
CA ASN A 114 -2.81 5.95 10.36
C ASN A 114 -1.57 5.82 9.47
N ASP A 115 -1.72 5.18 8.31
CA ASP A 115 -0.67 4.98 7.30
C ASP A 115 -1.28 5.15 5.91
N PRO A 116 -1.46 6.40 5.43
CA PRO A 116 -2.24 6.66 4.23
C PRO A 116 -1.62 6.02 3.00
N THR A 117 -0.29 5.95 2.90
CA THR A 117 0.37 5.36 1.74
C THR A 117 0.06 3.87 1.62
N ASN A 118 0.33 3.10 2.67
CA ASN A 118 0.13 1.65 2.63
C ASN A 118 -1.36 1.30 2.54
N CYS A 119 -2.20 1.99 3.31
CA CYS A 119 -3.63 1.76 3.38
C CYS A 119 -4.32 2.03 2.02
N PHE A 120 -4.04 3.17 1.38
CA PHE A 120 -4.62 3.46 0.07
C PHE A 120 -4.02 2.63 -1.08
N ASN A 121 -2.78 2.16 -0.95
CA ASN A 121 -2.24 1.17 -1.89
C ASN A 121 -3.00 -0.17 -1.81
N GLN A 122 -3.50 -0.57 -0.63
CA GLN A 122 -4.37 -1.75 -0.53
C GLN A 122 -5.73 -1.50 -1.20
N PHE A 123 -6.31 -0.30 -1.06
CA PHE A 123 -7.52 0.06 -1.81
C PHE A 123 -7.31 -0.07 -3.31
N ALA A 124 -6.15 0.37 -3.81
CA ALA A 124 -5.81 0.29 -5.22
C ALA A 124 -5.86 -1.14 -5.78
N ARG A 125 -5.48 -2.15 -4.98
CA ARG A 125 -5.51 -3.57 -5.38
C ARG A 125 -6.92 -4.10 -5.60
N ASN A 126 -7.93 -3.47 -5.01
CA ASN A 126 -9.33 -3.83 -5.24
C ASN A 126 -9.86 -3.32 -6.60
N PHE A 127 -9.12 -2.44 -7.27
CA PHE A 127 -9.51 -1.90 -8.57
C PHE A 127 -8.74 -2.57 -9.70
N LYS A 128 -9.45 -2.92 -10.78
CA LYS A 128 -8.83 -3.45 -12.01
C LYS A 128 -8.20 -2.35 -12.88
N THR A 129 -8.73 -1.14 -12.76
CA THR A 129 -8.37 0.03 -13.58
C THR A 129 -8.34 1.28 -12.71
N ASP A 130 -7.65 2.31 -13.19
CA ASP A 130 -7.56 3.63 -12.53
C ASP A 130 -8.92 4.32 -12.36
N ASP A 131 -9.92 3.94 -13.16
CA ASP A 131 -11.30 4.42 -13.03
C ASP A 131 -11.87 4.20 -11.62
N GLY A 132 -11.56 3.07 -10.98
CA GLY A 132 -12.04 2.75 -9.62
C GLY A 132 -11.46 3.70 -8.56
N CYS A 133 -10.23 4.19 -8.77
CA CYS A 133 -9.63 5.18 -7.88
C CYS A 133 -10.48 6.46 -7.80
N ARG A 134 -11.20 6.84 -8.85
CA ARG A 134 -12.03 8.06 -8.86
C ARG A 134 -13.27 7.94 -7.98
N GLU A 135 -13.63 6.74 -7.54
CA GLU A 135 -14.72 6.51 -6.57
C GLU A 135 -14.31 6.88 -5.13
N LEU A 136 -12.99 6.99 -4.86
CA LEU A 136 -12.45 7.43 -3.57
C LEU A 136 -12.75 8.92 -3.36
N LYS A 137 -13.30 9.27 -2.19
CA LYS A 137 -13.66 10.64 -1.82
C LYS A 137 -12.44 11.45 -1.38
N SER A 138 -11.47 10.80 -0.78
CA SER A 138 -10.20 11.34 -0.31
C SER A 138 -9.33 11.74 -1.50
N PRO A 139 -8.91 13.01 -1.62
CA PRO A 139 -7.87 13.40 -2.56
C PRO A 139 -6.56 12.63 -2.32
N LEU A 140 -6.24 12.37 -1.06
CA LEU A 140 -5.06 11.60 -0.66
C LEU A 140 -5.17 10.15 -1.14
N GLY A 141 -6.34 9.54 -0.94
CA GLY A 141 -6.63 8.19 -1.44
C GLY A 141 -6.58 8.09 -2.95
N ARG A 142 -7.19 9.04 -3.66
CA ARG A 142 -7.11 9.14 -5.12
C ARG A 142 -5.67 9.22 -5.59
N TYR A 143 -4.83 10.04 -4.95
CA TYR A 143 -3.43 10.19 -5.33
C TYR A 143 -2.64 8.88 -5.21
N TYR A 144 -2.68 8.23 -4.05
CA TYR A 144 -1.97 6.96 -3.85
C TYR A 144 -2.52 5.86 -4.74
N CYS A 145 -3.84 5.77 -4.90
CA CYS A 145 -4.47 4.80 -5.78
C CYS A 145 -4.02 4.98 -7.23
N LEU A 146 -4.14 6.19 -7.78
CA LEU A 146 -3.77 6.48 -9.18
C LEU A 146 -2.27 6.26 -9.44
N LYS A 147 -1.41 6.45 -8.44
CA LYS A 147 0.03 6.19 -8.55
C LYS A 147 0.36 4.72 -8.86
N THR A 148 -0.52 3.79 -8.51
CA THR A 148 -0.33 2.35 -8.81
C THR A 148 -0.62 1.99 -10.27
N PHE A 149 -1.27 2.88 -11.04
CA PHE A 149 -1.63 2.65 -12.44
C PHE A 149 -0.75 3.47 -13.38
N SER A 150 -0.09 2.80 -14.32
CA SER A 150 0.77 3.45 -15.33
C SER A 150 0.01 4.42 -16.25
N HIS A 151 -1.27 4.17 -16.50
CA HIS A 151 -2.12 4.94 -17.41
C HIS A 151 -2.95 6.03 -16.71
N SER A 152 -2.66 6.36 -15.45
CA SER A 152 -3.38 7.40 -14.68
C SER A 152 -3.09 8.84 -15.14
N ALA A 153 -2.29 9.02 -16.20
CA ALA A 153 -1.93 10.30 -16.82
C ALA A 153 -3.09 10.95 -17.61
N ARG A 154 -4.30 10.98 -17.06
CA ARG A 154 -5.47 11.52 -17.74
C ARG A 154 -5.71 13.00 -17.39
N PRO A 155 -6.19 13.84 -18.32
CA PRO A 155 -6.40 15.27 -18.09
C PRO A 155 -7.24 15.57 -16.83
N GLU A 156 -8.24 14.76 -16.53
CA GLU A 156 -9.09 14.90 -15.33
C GLU A 156 -8.32 14.79 -14.00
N ASN A 157 -7.16 14.12 -14.00
CA ASN A 157 -6.34 13.95 -12.80
C ASN A 157 -5.38 15.12 -12.57
N ARG A 158 -5.28 16.08 -13.51
CA ARG A 158 -4.32 17.19 -13.43
C ARG A 158 -4.49 18.05 -12.18
N GLY A 159 -5.74 18.28 -11.74
CA GLY A 159 -6.05 19.09 -10.56
C GLY A 159 -5.96 18.35 -9.22
N LEU A 160 -5.50 17.10 -9.20
CA LEU A 160 -5.47 16.30 -7.98
C LEU A 160 -4.48 16.84 -6.94
N CYS A 161 -3.30 17.29 -7.39
CA CYS A 161 -2.26 17.82 -6.50
C CYS A 161 -2.72 19.06 -5.72
N GLU A 162 -3.64 19.85 -6.29
CA GLU A 162 -4.19 21.06 -5.65
C GLU A 162 -5.21 20.71 -4.56
N GLN A 163 -5.75 19.49 -4.58
CA GLN A 163 -6.70 18.99 -3.59
C GLN A 163 -5.99 18.27 -2.42
N LEU A 164 -4.68 18.03 -2.51
CA LEU A 164 -3.93 17.40 -1.43
C LEU A 164 -3.81 18.34 -0.22
N PRO A 165 -3.87 17.82 1.03
CA PRO A 165 -3.74 18.63 2.23
C PRO A 165 -2.43 19.44 2.24
N GLU A 166 -2.52 20.73 2.53
CA GLU A 166 -1.33 21.61 2.57
C GLU A 166 -0.36 21.21 3.68
N SER A 167 -0.86 20.57 4.74
CA SER A 167 -0.07 20.03 5.85
C SER A 167 0.93 18.94 5.42
N ILE A 168 0.71 18.30 4.26
CA ILE A 168 1.59 17.24 3.71
C ILE A 168 2.37 17.79 2.51
N TYR A 169 3.09 18.90 2.72
CA TYR A 169 3.76 19.66 1.65
C TYR A 169 4.68 18.81 0.77
N ALA A 170 5.45 17.87 1.35
CA ALA A 170 6.36 17.01 0.61
C ALA A 170 5.63 16.11 -0.40
N LEU A 171 4.44 15.63 -0.05
CA LEU A 171 3.60 14.85 -0.96
C LEU A 171 3.04 15.70 -2.08
N ARG A 172 2.55 16.91 -1.75
CA ARG A 172 2.00 17.85 -2.73
C ARG A 172 3.06 18.29 -3.74
N TRP A 173 4.29 18.57 -3.28
CA TRP A 173 5.44 18.77 -4.16
C TRP A 173 5.62 17.55 -5.05
N ASN A 174 5.85 16.36 -4.48
CA ASN A 174 6.11 15.16 -5.28
C ASN A 174 5.01 14.93 -6.34
N CYS A 175 3.76 15.20 -6.01
CA CYS A 175 2.63 15.16 -6.94
C CYS A 175 2.85 16.11 -8.13
N PHE A 176 3.13 17.39 -7.89
CA PHE A 176 3.39 18.36 -8.95
C PHE A 176 4.61 18.01 -9.79
N TYR A 177 5.69 17.55 -9.17
CA TYR A 177 6.91 17.11 -9.87
C TYR A 177 6.61 15.91 -10.79
N GLU A 178 5.95 14.88 -10.26
CA GLU A 178 5.55 13.70 -11.03
C GLU A 178 4.61 14.09 -12.18
N HIS A 179 3.66 14.99 -11.94
CA HIS A 179 2.75 15.50 -12.97
C HIS A 179 3.48 16.32 -14.03
N ALA A 180 4.43 17.17 -13.67
CA ALA A 180 5.23 17.93 -14.62
C ALA A 180 5.93 16.99 -15.63
N ILE A 181 6.57 15.93 -15.12
CA ILE A 181 7.24 14.91 -15.94
C ILE A 181 6.21 14.13 -16.77
N ARG A 182 5.19 13.59 -16.10
CA ARG A 182 4.17 12.71 -16.70
C ARG A 182 3.41 13.38 -17.84
N TYR A 183 3.02 14.64 -17.65
CA TYR A 183 2.31 15.43 -18.66
C TYR A 183 3.22 16.25 -19.57
N ARG A 184 4.53 16.21 -19.35
CA ARG A 184 5.51 17.07 -20.03
C ARG A 184 5.13 18.56 -19.98
N ASP A 185 4.66 19.00 -18.82
CA ASP A 185 4.07 20.33 -18.62
C ASP A 185 4.77 21.05 -17.46
N ALA A 186 5.65 22.00 -17.80
CA ALA A 186 6.43 22.74 -16.81
C ALA A 186 5.58 23.70 -15.94
N SER A 187 4.32 23.98 -16.30
CA SER A 187 3.45 24.86 -15.50
C SER A 187 3.14 24.25 -14.12
N PHE A 188 3.23 22.92 -13.98
CA PHE A 188 3.15 22.27 -12.68
C PHE A 188 4.28 22.68 -11.73
N CYS A 189 5.48 23.01 -12.24
CA CYS A 189 6.57 23.50 -11.41
C CYS A 189 6.26 24.90 -10.81
N ASP A 190 5.44 25.70 -11.48
CA ASP A 190 5.04 27.02 -11.00
C ASP A 190 3.93 26.96 -9.93
N LYS A 191 3.37 25.78 -9.63
CA LYS A 191 2.35 25.56 -8.59
C LYS A 191 2.91 25.39 -7.18
N TYR A 192 4.23 25.46 -7.03
CA TYR A 192 4.91 25.34 -5.75
C TYR A 192 4.68 26.58 -4.89
N LEU A 193 4.69 26.40 -3.57
CA LEU A 193 4.65 27.53 -2.64
C LEU A 193 5.92 28.37 -2.77
N ALA A 194 5.80 29.69 -2.60
CA ALA A 194 6.90 30.63 -2.85
C ALA A 194 8.12 30.42 -1.93
N ASN A 195 7.91 29.85 -0.74
CA ASN A 195 8.97 29.46 0.19
C ASN A 195 9.72 28.18 -0.23
N GLU A 196 9.16 27.37 -1.13
CA GLU A 196 9.69 26.06 -1.58
C GLU A 196 10.44 26.14 -2.91
N SER A 197 11.24 27.19 -3.08
CA SER A 197 11.96 27.47 -4.33
C SER A 197 12.92 26.36 -4.75
N SER A 198 13.55 25.63 -3.81
CA SER A 198 14.47 24.52 -4.15
C SER A 198 13.73 23.43 -4.93
N GLY A 199 12.54 23.04 -4.47
CA GLY A 199 11.75 22.03 -5.15
C GLY A 199 11.22 22.48 -6.51
N ARG A 200 10.82 23.76 -6.61
CA ARG A 200 10.43 24.38 -7.88
C ARG A 200 11.58 24.40 -8.88
N ASP A 201 12.76 24.83 -8.44
CA ASP A 201 13.94 24.97 -9.29
C ASP A 201 14.44 23.61 -9.77
N ARG A 202 14.42 22.59 -8.90
CA ARG A 202 14.67 21.19 -9.26
C ARG A 202 13.68 20.68 -10.31
N CYS A 203 12.39 20.99 -10.16
CA CYS A 203 11.35 20.64 -11.14
C CYS A 203 11.63 21.30 -12.49
N LEU A 204 11.90 22.61 -12.51
CA LEU A 204 12.20 23.37 -13.73
C LEU A 204 13.45 22.84 -14.44
N LEU A 205 14.52 22.52 -13.70
CA LEU A 205 15.73 21.91 -14.25
C LEU A 205 15.41 20.57 -14.92
N GLN A 206 14.64 19.70 -14.25
CA GLN A 206 14.26 18.42 -14.83
C GLN A 206 13.40 18.58 -16.09
N MET A 207 12.48 19.56 -16.09
CA MET A 207 11.67 19.86 -17.25
C MET A 207 12.50 20.45 -18.40
N ALA A 208 13.49 21.28 -18.12
CA ALA A 208 14.45 21.77 -19.11
C ALA A 208 15.19 20.60 -19.78
N LYS A 209 15.60 19.58 -19.00
CA LYS A 209 16.24 18.36 -19.52
C LYS A 209 15.30 17.55 -20.41
N ILE A 210 14.07 17.30 -19.96
CA ILE A 210 13.09 16.47 -20.68
C ILE A 210 12.61 17.14 -21.97
N LEU A 211 12.42 18.45 -21.95
CA LEU A 211 11.88 19.22 -23.08
C LEU A 211 12.96 19.83 -23.97
N HIS A 212 14.23 19.74 -23.56
CA HIS A 212 15.35 20.46 -24.16
C HIS A 212 15.10 21.98 -24.27
N ASP A 213 14.36 22.55 -23.30
CA ASP A 213 13.97 23.97 -23.29
C ASP A 213 14.79 24.78 -22.27
N MET A 214 15.82 25.46 -22.78
CA MET A 214 16.69 26.33 -22.00
C MET A 214 15.99 27.58 -21.44
N SER A 215 14.80 27.94 -21.91
CA SER A 215 14.03 29.05 -21.33
C SER A 215 13.58 28.73 -19.91
N LEU A 216 13.37 27.46 -19.57
CA LEU A 216 13.01 27.02 -18.22
C LEU A 216 14.15 27.22 -17.22
N CYS A 217 15.40 27.08 -17.67
CA CYS A 217 16.58 27.39 -16.85
C CYS A 217 16.65 28.87 -16.44
N LYS A 218 16.10 29.78 -17.24
CA LYS A 218 16.05 31.22 -16.90
C LYS A 218 15.06 31.52 -15.77
N LYS A 219 14.14 30.60 -15.46
CA LYS A 219 13.16 30.73 -14.37
C LYS A 219 13.68 30.25 -13.01
N ILE A 220 14.84 29.59 -12.98
CA ILE A 220 15.50 29.08 -11.76
C ILE A 220 16.09 30.27 -10.99
N SER A 221 15.88 30.30 -9.66
CA SER A 221 16.36 31.39 -8.83
C SER A 221 17.88 31.34 -8.66
N ALA A 222 18.59 32.36 -9.16
CA ALA A 222 20.05 32.45 -9.05
C ALA A 222 20.60 32.50 -7.61
N SER A 223 19.74 32.81 -6.63
CA SER A 223 20.14 33.13 -5.25
C SER A 223 20.15 31.96 -4.27
N LYS A 224 19.66 30.77 -4.65
CA LYS A 224 19.37 29.72 -3.65
C LYS A 224 20.16 28.42 -3.83
N GLU A 225 20.37 27.95 -5.06
CA GLU A 225 21.19 26.76 -5.33
C GLU A 225 21.93 26.91 -6.67
N HIS A 226 23.16 27.44 -6.63
CA HIS A 226 24.00 27.63 -7.83
C HIS A 226 24.19 26.33 -8.63
N SER A 227 24.13 25.16 -7.97
CA SER A 227 24.29 23.85 -8.59
C SER A 227 23.26 23.53 -9.67
N TYR A 228 22.03 24.05 -9.60
CA TYR A 228 21.03 23.82 -10.65
C TYR A 228 21.27 24.68 -11.88
N LEU A 229 21.71 25.93 -11.67
CA LEU A 229 22.06 26.83 -12.76
C LEU A 229 23.29 26.30 -13.52
N GLU A 230 24.28 25.78 -12.80
CA GLU A 230 25.45 25.11 -13.39
C GLU A 230 25.04 23.90 -14.24
N GLN A 231 24.18 23.03 -13.72
CA GLN A 231 23.64 21.89 -14.48
C GLN A 231 22.87 22.34 -15.74
N CYS A 232 22.18 23.47 -15.69
CA CYS A 232 21.55 24.06 -16.86
C CYS A 232 22.56 24.52 -17.91
N LEU A 233 23.73 25.04 -17.51
CA LEU A 233 24.78 25.43 -18.45
C LEU A 233 25.37 24.23 -19.19
N ASP A 234 25.47 23.07 -18.52
CA ASP A 234 25.95 21.84 -19.15
C ASP A 234 25.00 21.27 -20.21
N LEU A 235 23.70 21.60 -20.17
CA LEU A 235 22.74 21.21 -21.21
C LEU A 235 22.95 21.93 -22.56
N LYS A 236 23.79 22.97 -22.60
CA LYS A 236 24.11 23.69 -23.85
C LYS A 236 25.23 23.03 -24.66
N LYS A 237 25.96 22.09 -24.07
CA LYS A 237 27.07 21.36 -24.71
C LYS A 237 26.53 20.18 -25.50
#